data_AF-A0A194WU55-F1
#
_entry.id   AF-A0A194WU55-F1
#
_cell.length_a   1.000
_cell.length_b   1.000
_cell.length_c   1.000
_cell.angle_alpha   90.00
_cell.angle_beta   90.00
_cell.angle_gamma   90.00
#
_symmetry.space_group_name_H-M   'P 1'
#
loop_
_entity.id
_entity.type
_entity.pdbx_description
1 polymer ?
#
loop_
_entity_poly.entity_id
_entity_poly.type
_entity_poly.pdbx_seq_one_letter_code
_entity_poly.pdbx_strand_id
1 'polypeptide(L)'
;EDAYEDEDDEDDGEGLSLRRFESATAKPPRMIEDVEGADEDEEDEPRSPPLIPSEELEAIMEGADNEDLPELYGSVKKCPCHGKGHNAPDVVRAWDVPQTPEHHGRRIAVVQVA
;
A
#
# COMPACT_ATOMS: atom_id res chain seq x y z
N GLU A 1 -19.68 39.20 -56.52
CA GLU A 1 -20.67 38.12 -56.31
C GLU A 1 -20.25 37.03 -57.29
N ASP A 2 -19.71 35.89 -56.93
CA ASP A 2 -19.65 35.15 -55.67
C ASP A 2 -18.36 34.29 -55.71
N ALA A 3 -17.65 34.19 -54.59
CA ALA A 3 -16.37 33.50 -54.49
C ALA A 3 -16.58 32.18 -53.74
N TYR A 4 -16.52 31.08 -54.48
CA TYR A 4 -16.38 29.73 -53.94
C TYR A 4 -15.09 29.14 -54.52
N GLU A 5 -13.98 29.25 -53.79
CA GLU A 5 -12.81 28.39 -53.96
C GLU A 5 -12.82 27.40 -52.80
N ASP A 6 -13.13 26.16 -53.15
CA ASP A 6 -12.95 24.96 -52.35
C ASP A 6 -11.74 24.20 -52.93
N GLU A 7 -11.03 23.49 -52.05
CA GLU A 7 -9.90 22.57 -52.28
C GLU A 7 -8.49 23.20 -52.43
N ASP A 8 -7.72 23.28 -51.33
CA ASP A 8 -6.91 22.14 -50.89
C ASP A 8 -6.36 22.38 -49.46
N ASP A 9 -6.69 21.44 -48.57
CA ASP A 9 -6.05 21.17 -47.28
C ASP A 9 -4.55 20.98 -47.48
N GLU A 10 -3.68 21.55 -46.64
CA GLU A 10 -2.41 20.89 -46.26
C GLU A 10 -1.79 21.61 -45.04
N ASP A 11 -2.29 21.19 -43.87
CA ASP A 11 -1.77 21.41 -42.52
C ASP A 11 -0.22 21.35 -42.48
N ASP A 12 0.43 22.51 -42.33
CA ASP A 12 1.87 22.66 -42.10
C ASP A 12 2.25 22.17 -40.67
N GLY A 13 2.02 20.88 -40.40
CA GLY A 13 3.00 19.89 -39.96
C GLY A 13 3.85 20.09 -38.70
N GLU A 14 3.69 21.15 -37.92
CA GLU A 14 4.53 21.44 -36.74
C GLU A 14 3.78 21.16 -35.43
N GLY A 15 3.67 19.89 -35.04
CA GLY A 15 3.01 19.58 -33.78
C GLY A 15 3.35 18.24 -33.13
N LEU A 16 3.09 17.11 -33.78
CA LEU A 16 3.12 15.81 -33.09
C LEU A 16 3.57 14.69 -34.02
N SER A 17 4.79 14.18 -33.82
CA SER A 17 5.28 12.97 -34.50
C SER A 17 5.08 11.74 -33.61
N LEU A 18 4.48 10.67 -34.13
CA LEU A 18 4.44 9.38 -33.44
C LEU A 18 5.85 8.78 -33.38
N ARG A 19 6.35 8.52 -32.16
CA ARG A 19 7.63 7.83 -31.93
C ARG A 19 7.38 6.42 -31.40
N ARG A 20 8.21 5.47 -31.83
CA ARG A 20 8.23 4.12 -31.26
C ARG A 20 9.14 4.11 -30.04
N PHE A 21 8.64 3.58 -28.94
CA PHE A 21 9.41 3.35 -27.73
C PHE A 21 9.86 1.88 -27.70
N GLU A 22 11.04 1.63 -27.15
CA GLU A 22 11.52 0.26 -26.97
C GLU A 22 10.67 -0.46 -25.92
N SER A 23 10.20 -1.66 -26.26
CA SER A 23 9.51 -2.53 -25.31
C SER A 23 10.51 -3.14 -24.34
N ALA A 24 10.13 -3.29 -23.07
CA ALA A 24 10.93 -4.01 -22.08
C ALA A 24 11.23 -5.46 -22.51
N THR A 25 10.39 -6.06 -23.36
CA THR A 25 10.62 -7.40 -23.93
C THR A 25 11.74 -7.44 -24.98
N ALA A 26 12.17 -6.30 -25.51
CA ALA A 26 13.29 -6.23 -26.45
C ALA A 26 14.65 -6.40 -25.73
N LYS A 27 14.68 -6.26 -24.40
CA LYS A 27 15.88 -6.44 -23.60
C LYS A 27 15.86 -7.84 -22.95
N PRO A 28 16.89 -8.68 -23.17
CA PRO A 28 16.94 -9.99 -22.53
C PRO A 28 16.98 -9.84 -21.00
N PRO A 29 16.33 -10.74 -20.24
CA PRO A 29 16.36 -10.71 -18.79
C PRO A 29 17.81 -10.84 -18.31
N ARG A 30 18.23 -9.92 -17.44
CA ARG A 30 19.54 -9.98 -16.77
C ARG A 30 19.39 -10.76 -15.46
N MET A 31 20.29 -11.72 -15.22
CA MET A 31 20.46 -12.32 -13.90
C MET A 31 20.94 -11.22 -12.95
N ILE A 32 20.30 -11.12 -11.78
CA ILE A 32 20.81 -10.30 -10.69
C ILE A 32 21.98 -11.11 -10.13
N GLU A 33 23.19 -10.55 -10.14
CA GLU A 33 24.30 -11.16 -9.42
C GLU A 33 23.96 -11.08 -7.93
N ASP A 34 23.97 -12.22 -7.23
CA ASP A 34 23.93 -12.26 -5.77
C ASP A 34 25.19 -11.53 -5.29
N VAL A 35 25.02 -10.26 -4.90
CA VAL A 35 26.02 -9.55 -4.11
C VAL A 35 26.05 -10.21 -2.74
N GLU A 36 26.93 -11.19 -2.59
CA GLU A 36 27.30 -11.70 -1.27
C GLU A 36 27.87 -10.54 -0.45
N GLY A 37 27.18 -10.16 0.62
CA GLY A 37 27.65 -9.18 1.59
C GLY A 37 27.16 -7.75 1.33
N ALA A 38 25.85 -7.53 1.44
CA ALA A 38 25.42 -6.33 2.12
C ALA A 38 25.71 -6.58 3.60
N ASP A 39 26.81 -6.02 4.13
CA ASP A 39 26.87 -5.71 5.55
C ASP A 39 25.55 -5.01 5.88
N GLU A 40 24.74 -5.64 6.73
CA GLU A 40 23.52 -5.05 7.27
C GLU A 40 23.97 -3.87 8.12
N ASP A 41 24.10 -2.69 7.50
CA ASP A 41 24.17 -1.43 8.22
C ASP A 41 22.86 -1.32 9.03
N GLU A 42 22.91 -1.78 10.29
CA GLU A 42 21.88 -1.61 11.32
C GLU A 42 21.61 -0.12 11.65
N GLU A 43 22.16 0.82 10.87
CA GLU A 43 22.07 2.26 11.10
C GLU A 43 20.96 2.96 10.30
N ASP A 44 20.25 2.27 9.40
CA ASP A 44 19.20 2.88 8.57
C ASP A 44 17.82 2.20 8.75
N GLU A 45 17.49 1.76 9.98
CA GLU A 45 16.08 1.49 10.30
C GLU A 45 15.31 2.83 10.34
N PRO A 46 14.24 2.98 9.53
CA PRO A 46 13.46 4.20 9.53
C PRO A 46 12.86 4.43 10.91
N ARG A 47 13.06 5.63 11.47
CA ARG A 47 12.46 6.01 12.75
C ARG A 47 10.94 5.85 12.66
N SER A 48 10.39 5.06 13.57
CA SER A 48 8.95 4.92 13.72
C SER A 48 8.30 6.30 13.88
N PRO A 49 7.18 6.56 13.19
CA PRO A 49 6.44 7.79 13.36
C PRO A 49 5.99 7.96 14.82
N PRO A 50 5.73 9.20 15.26
CA PRO A 50 5.26 9.47 16.61
C PRO A 50 3.95 8.72 16.89
N LEU A 51 3.80 8.24 18.13
CA LEU A 51 2.58 7.59 18.58
C LEU A 51 1.41 8.59 18.55
N ILE A 52 0.32 8.20 17.90
CA ILE A 52 -0.93 8.98 17.91
C ILE A 52 -1.63 8.74 19.26
N PRO A 53 -2.05 9.79 19.98
CA PRO A 53 -2.77 9.62 21.24
C PRO A 53 -4.14 8.94 21.03
N SER A 54 -4.64 8.23 22.04
CA SER A 54 -5.86 7.42 21.93
C SER A 54 -7.12 8.24 21.59
N GLU A 55 -7.21 9.47 22.11
CA GLU A 55 -8.34 10.37 21.85
C GLU A 55 -8.43 10.77 20.37
N GLU A 56 -7.29 10.96 19.71
CA GLU A 56 -7.23 11.25 18.27
C GLU A 56 -7.55 10.01 17.44
N LEU A 57 -7.14 8.82 17.88
CA LEU A 57 -7.51 7.57 17.21
C LEU A 57 -9.02 7.32 17.27
N GLU A 58 -9.67 7.52 18.42
CA GLU A 58 -11.13 7.40 18.55
C GLU A 58 -11.87 8.35 17.60
N ALA A 59 -11.37 9.58 17.43
CA ALA A 59 -11.92 10.54 16.49
C ALA A 59 -11.73 10.12 15.02
N ILE A 60 -10.57 9.57 14.65
CA ILE A 60 -10.27 9.10 13.28
C ILE A 60 -11.08 7.85 12.93
N MET A 61 -11.22 6.94 13.89
CA MET A 61 -11.86 5.63 13.71
C MET A 61 -13.39 5.68 13.84
N GLU A 62 -13.96 6.87 14.07
CA GLU A 62 -15.41 7.11 14.20
C GLU A 62 -16.08 6.23 15.27
N GLY A 63 -15.38 5.90 16.37
CA GLY A 63 -15.92 4.99 17.37
C GLY A 63 -14.97 4.60 18.50
N ALA A 64 -15.55 3.92 19.50
CA ALA A 64 -14.82 3.31 20.60
C ALA A 64 -14.00 2.10 20.12
N ASP A 65 -13.03 1.67 20.93
CA ASP A 65 -12.29 0.44 20.67
C ASP A 65 -13.20 -0.80 20.68
N ASN A 66 -12.80 -1.80 19.91
CA ASN A 66 -13.50 -3.06 19.79
C ASN A 66 -12.84 -4.10 20.71
N GLU A 67 -13.48 -4.38 21.85
CA GLU A 67 -12.98 -5.32 22.88
C GLU A 67 -12.87 -6.77 22.37
N ASP A 68 -13.66 -7.15 21.35
CA ASP A 68 -13.65 -8.51 20.80
C ASP A 68 -12.39 -8.78 19.94
N LEU A 69 -11.80 -7.75 19.35
CA LEU A 69 -10.66 -7.89 18.45
C LEU A 69 -9.36 -8.35 19.16
N PRO A 70 -8.94 -7.75 20.30
CA PRO A 70 -7.80 -8.23 21.08
C PRO A 70 -7.97 -9.68 21.55
N GLU A 71 -9.19 -10.06 21.97
CA GLU A 71 -9.48 -11.44 22.39
C GLU A 71 -9.36 -12.43 21.23
N LEU A 72 -9.97 -12.11 20.09
CA LEU A 72 -9.89 -12.92 18.88
C LEU A 72 -8.43 -13.08 18.44
N TYR A 73 -7.67 -11.99 18.39
CA TYR A 73 -6.25 -12.01 18.07
C TYR A 73 -5.47 -12.88 19.06
N GLY A 74 -5.75 -12.75 20.36
CA GLY A 74 -5.14 -13.58 21.41
C GLY A 74 -5.42 -15.08 21.26
N SER A 75 -6.61 -15.44 20.79
CA SER A 75 -6.98 -16.85 20.53
C SER A 75 -6.16 -17.45 19.37
N VAL A 76 -5.97 -16.67 18.30
CA VAL A 76 -5.20 -17.09 17.12
C VAL A 76 -3.70 -17.12 17.44
N LYS A 77 -3.19 -16.11 18.16
CA LYS A 77 -1.80 -16.03 18.61
C LYS A 77 -1.38 -17.25 19.45
N LYS A 78 -2.30 -17.79 20.26
CA LYS A 78 -2.07 -18.95 21.14
C LYS A 78 -2.40 -20.30 20.48
N CYS A 79 -2.85 -20.30 19.24
CA CYS A 79 -3.29 -21.52 18.57
C CYS A 79 -2.09 -22.44 18.27
N PRO A 80 -2.14 -23.72 18.66
CA PRO A 80 -1.02 -24.65 18.49
C PRO A 80 -0.68 -24.95 17.02
N CYS A 81 -1.60 -24.66 16.09
CA CYS A 81 -1.37 -24.79 14.64
C CYS A 81 -0.30 -23.83 14.10
N HIS A 82 -0.03 -22.71 14.80
CA HIS A 82 0.88 -21.66 14.33
C HIS A 82 2.32 -21.82 14.89
N GLY A 83 2.66 -22.99 15.44
CA GLY A 83 3.98 -23.25 16.04
C GLY A 83 4.16 -22.60 17.40
N LYS A 84 5.40 -22.56 17.94
CA LYS A 84 5.72 -21.88 19.20
C LYS A 84 5.52 -20.37 19.05
N GLY A 85 4.28 -19.93 19.19
CA GLY A 85 3.86 -18.53 19.13
C GLY A 85 4.44 -17.75 20.29
N HIS A 86 5.46 -16.93 20.03
CA HIS A 86 5.93 -15.93 20.99
C HIS A 86 6.37 -14.60 20.37
N ASN A 87 6.53 -14.51 19.05
CA ASN A 87 7.03 -13.27 18.41
C ASN A 87 5.93 -12.32 17.91
N ALA A 88 4.66 -12.67 18.12
CA ALA A 88 3.56 -11.78 17.78
C ALA A 88 3.34 -10.78 18.93
N PRO A 89 3.18 -9.47 18.66
CA PRO A 89 3.01 -8.46 19.70
C PRO A 89 1.74 -8.71 20.53
N ASP A 90 1.72 -8.22 21.76
CA ASP A 90 0.51 -8.18 22.58
C ASP A 90 -0.31 -6.95 22.21
N VAL A 91 -1.58 -7.16 21.88
CA VAL A 91 -2.51 -6.09 21.50
C VAL A 91 -3.29 -5.67 22.74
N VAL A 92 -3.21 -4.39 23.08
CA VAL A 92 -3.90 -3.78 24.24
C VAL A 92 -5.27 -3.26 23.84
N ARG A 93 -5.38 -2.62 22.67
CA ARG A 93 -6.62 -2.05 22.12
C ARG A 93 -6.65 -2.22 20.61
N ALA A 94 -7.85 -2.26 20.04
CA ALA A 94 -8.03 -2.37 18.59
C ALA A 94 -9.24 -1.55 18.14
N TRP A 95 -9.17 -0.96 16.95
CA TRP A 95 -10.25 -0.17 16.35
C TRP A 95 -10.51 -0.63 14.91
N ASP A 96 -11.77 -0.67 14.51
CA ASP A 96 -12.18 -1.07 13.17
C ASP A 96 -12.04 0.05 12.15
N VAL A 97 -11.26 -0.18 11.08
CA VAL A 97 -11.12 0.83 10.03
C VAL A 97 -12.44 0.94 9.27
N PRO A 98 -13.09 2.12 9.24
CA PRO A 98 -14.33 2.31 8.49
C PRO A 98 -14.14 1.86 7.05
N GLN A 99 -14.91 0.86 6.62
CA GLN A 99 -14.91 0.37 5.24
C GLN A 99 -16.16 0.86 4.53
N THR A 100 -16.05 1.14 3.23
CA THR A 100 -17.22 1.38 2.39
C THR A 100 -18.12 0.14 2.38
N PRO A 101 -19.46 0.29 2.35
CA PRO A 101 -20.42 -0.81 2.53
C PRO A 101 -20.31 -1.93 1.48
N GLU A 102 -19.63 -1.70 0.36
CA GLU A 102 -19.43 -2.68 -0.72
C GLU A 102 -18.16 -3.54 -0.54
N HIS A 103 -17.38 -3.31 0.51
CA HIS A 103 -16.19 -4.11 0.80
C HIS A 103 -16.57 -5.44 1.48
N HIS A 104 -16.75 -6.49 0.67
CA HIS A 104 -16.78 -7.89 1.14
C HIS A 104 -15.37 -8.47 1.42
N GLY A 105 -14.40 -7.58 1.63
CA GLY A 105 -12.99 -7.91 1.81
C GLY A 105 -12.63 -8.35 3.23
N ARG A 106 -11.32 -8.49 3.48
CA ARG A 106 -10.80 -8.75 4.82
C ARG A 106 -11.06 -7.52 5.70
N ARG A 107 -11.52 -7.74 6.93
CA ARG A 107 -11.65 -6.71 7.96
C ARG A 107 -10.26 -6.18 8.32
N ILE A 108 -10.09 -4.85 8.30
CA ILE A 108 -8.84 -4.18 8.65
C ILE A 108 -9.05 -3.46 9.97
N ALA A 109 -8.10 -3.59 10.89
CA ALA A 109 -8.13 -2.94 12.19
C ALA A 109 -6.78 -2.29 12.50
N VAL A 110 -6.82 -1.17 13.21
CA VAL A 110 -5.65 -0.53 13.81
C VAL A 110 -5.51 -1.09 15.22
N VAL A 111 -4.29 -1.49 15.60
CA VAL A 111 -4.02 -2.07 16.92
C VAL A 111 -2.99 -1.25 17.67
N GLN A 112 -3.23 -1.08 18.97
CA GLN A 112 -2.22 -0.60 19.91
C GLN A 112 -1.52 -1.82 20.50
N VAL A 113 -0.20 -1.87 20.34
CA VAL A 113 0.66 -2.93 20.88
C VAL A 113 1.33 -2.49 22.19
N ALA A 114 1.57 -3.45 23.09
CA ALA A 114 2.24 -3.24 24.38
C ALA A 114 3.77 -3.19 24.25
#